data_AF-A0A699WSV0-F1
#
_entry.id   AF-A0A699WSV0-F1
#
_cell.length_a   1.000
_cell.length_b   1.000
_cell.length_c   1.000
_cell.angle_alpha   90.00
_cell.angle_beta   90.00
_cell.angle_gamma   90.00
#
_symmetry.space_group_name_H-M   'P 1'
#
loop_
_entity.id
_entity.type
_entity.pdbx_description
1 polymer ?
#
loop_
_entity_poly.entity_id
_entity_poly.type
_entity_poly.pdbx_seq_one_letter_code
_entity_poly.pdbx_strand_id
1 'polypeptide(L)'
;GQQAHTYKYEGGGAAVLGSIQPQPLDNQADGSLDLNQVVAAIKADDFHFARTRLLALENTMQGKVLSLDYLAAARKLTRENGLALHLDGARLYNAAVKLGVDAREITQHFDSVSVC
;
A
#
# COMPACT_ATOMS: atom_id res chain seq x y z
N GLY A 1 -1.88 -5.18 2.86
CA GLY A 1 -2.60 -5.61 4.07
C GLY A 1 -3.13 -7.02 3.91
N GLN A 2 -3.56 -7.66 5.01
CA GLN A 2 -4.06 -9.03 5.05
C GLN A 2 -5.31 -9.24 4.17
N GLN A 3 -6.08 -8.16 3.95
CA GLN A 3 -7.28 -8.18 3.13
C GLN A 3 -7.08 -7.55 1.74
N ALA A 4 -5.85 -7.15 1.39
CA ALA A 4 -5.58 -6.50 0.11
C ALA A 4 -5.73 -7.47 -1.07
N HIS A 5 -6.23 -6.96 -2.18
CA HIS A 5 -6.48 -7.72 -3.40
C HIS A 5 -5.22 -8.42 -3.91
N THR A 6 -4.14 -7.64 -4.07
CA THR A 6 -2.81 -8.09 -4.51
C THR A 6 -2.21 -9.23 -3.68
N TYR A 7 -2.62 -9.36 -2.41
CA TYR A 7 -2.18 -10.45 -1.55
C TYR A 7 -3.16 -11.63 -1.54
N LYS A 8 -4.46 -11.36 -1.34
CA LYS A 8 -5.46 -12.38 -1.01
C LYS A 8 -6.13 -13.01 -2.24
N TYR A 9 -6.29 -12.26 -3.32
CA TYR A 9 -7.16 -12.64 -4.44
C TYR A 9 -6.43 -12.86 -5.77
N GLU A 10 -5.11 -12.67 -5.83
CA GLU A 10 -4.29 -12.87 -7.04
C GLU A 10 -3.57 -14.22 -7.09
N GLY A 11 -4.14 -15.23 -6.41
CA GLY A 11 -3.63 -16.61 -6.45
C GLY A 11 -2.21 -16.80 -5.91
N GLY A 12 -1.70 -15.84 -5.13
CA GLY A 12 -0.31 -15.86 -4.65
C GLY A 12 0.73 -15.52 -5.72
N GLY A 13 0.33 -14.87 -6.83
CA GLY A 13 1.19 -14.60 -7.99
C GLY A 13 2.51 -13.91 -7.64
N ALA A 14 2.53 -12.98 -6.68
CA ALA A 14 3.76 -12.32 -6.23
C ALA A 14 4.82 -13.33 -5.76
N ALA A 15 4.42 -14.31 -4.96
CA ALA A 15 5.33 -15.35 -4.47
C ALA A 15 5.65 -16.38 -5.55
N VAL A 16 4.62 -16.90 -6.24
CA VAL A 16 4.77 -18.03 -7.19
C VAL A 16 5.51 -17.62 -8.47
N LEU A 17 5.24 -16.43 -9.01
CA LEU A 17 5.78 -15.99 -10.29
C LEU A 17 6.94 -15.01 -10.10
N GLY A 18 6.84 -14.14 -9.10
CA GLY A 18 7.82 -13.07 -8.87
C GLY A 18 8.92 -13.43 -7.88
N SER A 19 8.81 -14.56 -7.15
CA SER A 19 9.67 -14.87 -6.00
C SER A 19 9.72 -13.72 -4.98
N ILE A 20 8.61 -12.98 -4.85
CA ILE A 20 8.46 -11.87 -3.91
C ILE A 20 7.89 -12.42 -2.61
N GLN A 21 8.55 -12.17 -1.48
CA GLN A 21 8.04 -12.51 -0.16
C GLN A 21 7.00 -11.48 0.31
N PRO A 22 5.71 -11.83 0.44
CA PRO A 22 4.70 -10.92 0.97
C PRO A 22 4.81 -10.81 2.49
N GLN A 23 4.67 -9.60 3.03
CA GLN A 23 4.53 -9.33 4.46
C GLN A 23 3.19 -8.64 4.69
N PRO A 24 2.07 -9.39 4.77
CA PRO A 24 0.78 -8.80 5.06
C PRO A 24 0.74 -8.33 6.52
N LEU A 25 -0.04 -7.27 6.75
CA LEU A 25 -0.36 -6.69 8.05
C LEU A 25 -1.86 -6.49 8.13
N ASP A 26 -2.43 -6.55 9.33
CA ASP A 26 -3.86 -6.31 9.49
C ASP A 26 -4.22 -4.87 9.12
N ASN A 27 -5.32 -4.75 8.37
CA ASN A 27 -5.89 -3.45 8.04
C ASN A 27 -6.66 -2.91 9.24
N GLN A 28 -6.58 -1.61 9.44
CA GLN A 28 -7.41 -0.88 10.39
C GLN A 28 -8.87 -0.83 9.92
N ALA A 29 -9.77 -0.44 10.82
CA ALA A 29 -11.20 -0.37 10.53
C ALA A 29 -11.52 0.54 9.34
N ASP A 30 -10.74 1.61 9.13
CA ASP A 30 -10.84 2.56 8.02
C ASP A 30 -10.17 2.07 6.71
N GLY A 31 -9.57 0.89 6.71
CA GLY A 31 -8.88 0.30 5.56
C GLY A 31 -7.38 0.64 5.49
N SER A 32 -6.88 1.54 6.32
CA SER A 32 -5.46 1.89 6.40
C SER A 32 -4.62 0.76 6.99
N LEU A 33 -3.28 0.90 6.95
CA LEU A 33 -2.36 0.10 7.75
C LEU A 33 -1.82 0.99 8.87
N ASP A 34 -1.64 0.43 10.06
CA ASP A 34 -0.96 1.15 11.14
C ASP A 34 0.51 1.39 10.73
N LEU A 35 0.89 2.64 10.54
CA LEU A 35 2.23 3.00 10.08
C LEU A 35 3.32 2.59 11.08
N ASN A 36 3.02 2.49 12.38
CA ASN A 36 3.98 1.97 13.35
C ASN A 36 4.22 0.47 13.13
N GLN A 37 3.18 -0.28 12.81
CA GLN A 37 3.32 -1.69 12.44
C GLN A 37 4.02 -1.86 11.09
N VAL A 38 3.82 -0.94 10.15
CA VAL A 38 4.59 -0.92 8.90
C VAL A 38 6.08 -0.77 9.20
N VAL A 39 6.48 0.20 10.03
CA VAL A 39 7.89 0.38 10.42
C VAL A 39 8.43 -0.87 11.12
N ALA A 40 7.67 -1.42 12.08
CA ALA A 40 8.10 -2.64 12.80
C ALA A 40 8.23 -3.86 11.89
N ALA A 41 7.54 -3.88 10.75
CA ALA A 41 7.61 -4.95 9.77
C ALA A 41 8.79 -4.82 8.78
N ILE A 42 9.43 -3.64 8.70
CA ILE A 42 10.63 -3.43 7.88
C ILE A 42 11.75 -4.31 8.44
N LYS A 43 12.33 -5.13 7.56
CA LYS A 43 13.38 -6.06 7.94
C LYS A 43 14.73 -5.34 8.00
N ALA A 44 15.53 -5.69 9.01
CA ALA A 44 16.92 -5.25 9.09
C ALA A 44 17.71 -5.76 7.87
N ASP A 45 18.79 -5.07 7.51
CA ASP A 45 19.72 -5.53 6.46
C ASP A 45 20.57 -6.68 7.01
N ASP A 46 19.98 -7.87 6.99
CA ASP A 46 20.55 -9.11 7.49
C ASP A 46 20.16 -10.25 6.54
N PHE A 47 21.10 -11.16 6.27
CA PHE A 47 20.94 -12.22 5.27
C PHE A 47 19.87 -13.26 5.63
N HIS A 48 19.41 -13.32 6.88
CA HIS A 48 18.30 -14.18 7.29
C HIS A 48 16.93 -13.66 6.84
N PHE A 49 16.82 -12.38 6.46
CA PHE A 49 15.54 -11.76 6.12
C PHE A 49 15.42 -11.41 4.63
N ALA A 50 14.18 -11.44 4.15
CA ALA A 50 13.85 -10.81 2.89
C ALA A 50 14.04 -9.29 3.00
N ARG A 51 14.58 -8.67 1.94
CA ARG A 51 14.78 -7.22 1.88
C ARG A 51 13.44 -6.51 1.64
N THR A 52 13.00 -5.72 2.61
CA THR A 52 11.81 -4.86 2.42
C THR A 52 12.11 -3.79 1.37
N ARG A 53 11.26 -3.66 0.34
CA ARG A 53 11.47 -2.72 -0.78
C ARG A 53 10.26 -1.88 -1.15
N LEU A 54 9.06 -2.35 -0.84
CA LEU A 54 7.81 -1.77 -1.33
C LEU A 54 6.75 -1.77 -0.23
N LEU A 55 6.08 -0.63 -0.06
CA LEU A 55 4.78 -0.56 0.58
C LEU A 55 3.71 -0.49 -0.52
N ALA A 56 2.75 -1.42 -0.51
CA ALA A 56 1.61 -1.42 -1.40
C ALA A 56 0.32 -1.13 -0.61
N LEU A 57 -0.43 -0.12 -1.06
CA LEU A 57 -1.72 0.26 -0.50
C LEU A 57 -2.82 0.06 -1.53
N GLU A 58 -4.05 -0.14 -1.07
CA GLU A 58 -5.24 -0.26 -1.93
C GLU A 58 -6.17 0.91 -1.62
N ASN A 59 -6.62 1.63 -2.65
CA ASN A 59 -7.60 2.70 -2.50
C ASN A 59 -8.59 2.69 -3.68
N THR A 60 -9.85 2.30 -3.47
CA THR A 60 -10.50 1.99 -2.18
C THR A 60 -10.24 0.57 -1.68
N MET A 61 -9.99 0.40 -0.38
CA MET A 61 -9.92 -0.91 0.28
C MET A 61 -11.32 -1.36 0.72
N GLN A 62 -11.92 -2.33 0.02
CA GLN A 62 -13.30 -2.80 0.29
C GLN A 62 -14.32 -1.64 0.41
N GLY A 63 -14.20 -0.63 -0.45
CA GLY A 63 -15.06 0.56 -0.46
C GLY A 63 -14.68 1.65 0.56
N LYS A 64 -13.66 1.42 1.39
CA LYS A 64 -13.13 2.40 2.33
C LYS A 64 -12.09 3.28 1.63
N VAL A 65 -12.16 4.58 1.90
CA VAL A 65 -11.29 5.58 1.28
C VAL A 65 -10.23 6.00 2.28
N LEU A 66 -8.97 5.91 1.88
CA LEU A 66 -7.85 6.40 2.67
C LEU A 66 -7.82 7.93 2.61
N SER A 67 -7.61 8.59 3.76
CA SER A 67 -7.51 10.06 3.83
C SER A 67 -6.22 10.58 3.20
N LEU A 68 -6.24 11.81 2.67
CA LEU A 68 -5.05 12.43 2.10
C LEU A 68 -3.92 12.59 3.14
N ASP A 69 -4.26 12.90 4.39
CA ASP A 69 -3.29 12.97 5.48
C ASP A 69 -2.55 11.64 5.70
N TYR A 70 -3.28 10.52 5.65
CA TYR A 70 -2.68 9.20 5.73
C TYR A 70 -1.77 8.92 4.53
N LEU A 71 -2.19 9.28 3.31
CA LEU A 71 -1.37 9.11 2.10
C LEU A 71 -0.07 9.92 2.18
N ALA A 72 -0.14 11.16 2.68
CA ALA A 72 1.02 12.00 2.91
C ALA A 72 1.95 11.39 3.98
N ALA A 73 1.40 10.86 5.07
CA ALA A 73 2.16 10.19 6.13
C ALA A 73 2.85 8.91 5.61
N ALA A 74 2.15 8.09 4.83
CA ALA A 74 2.71 6.89 4.18
C ALA A 74 3.83 7.26 3.19
N ARG A 75 3.66 8.35 2.42
CA ARG A 75 4.70 8.86 1.52
C ARG A 75 5.95 9.28 2.28
N LYS A 76 5.79 10.01 3.39
CA LYS A 76 6.91 10.45 4.24
C LYS A 76 7.66 9.23 4.80
N LEU A 77 6.94 8.29 5.40
CA LEU A 77 7.51 7.07 5.96
C LEU A 77 8.31 6.28 4.92
N THR A 78 7.75 6.08 3.72
CA THR A 78 8.45 5.34 2.66
C THR A 78 9.71 6.04 2.18
N ARG A 79 9.71 7.38 2.05
CA ARG A 79 10.94 8.14 1.72
C ARG A 79 12.00 7.99 2.81
N GLU A 80 11.61 8.13 4.08
CA GLU A 80 12.53 8.03 5.23
C GLU A 80 13.17 6.65 5.35
N ASN A 81 12.47 5.60 4.92
CA ASN A 81 12.96 4.21 4.99
C ASN A 81 13.45 3.66 3.64
N GLY A 82 13.60 4.51 2.60
CA GLY A 82 14.10 4.08 1.30
C GLY A 82 13.22 3.05 0.58
N LEU A 83 11.90 3.09 0.81
CA LEU A 83 10.91 2.20 0.21
C LEU A 83 10.20 2.87 -0.97
N ALA A 84 9.83 2.08 -1.97
CA ALA A 84 8.87 2.49 -2.98
C ALA A 84 7.44 2.45 -2.40
N LEU A 85 6.54 3.25 -2.97
CA LEU A 85 5.12 3.28 -2.61
C LEU A 85 4.24 3.05 -3.85
N HIS A 86 3.47 1.96 -3.85
CA HIS A 86 2.54 1.61 -4.94
C HIS A 86 1.08 1.71 -4.49
N LEU A 87 0.23 2.20 -5.39
CA LEU A 87 -1.22 2.19 -5.25
C LEU A 87 -1.86 1.14 -6.16
N ASP A 88 -2.51 0.15 -5.55
CA ASP A 88 -3.61 -0.57 -6.18
C ASP A 88 -4.83 0.36 -6.19
N GLY A 89 -5.01 1.03 -7.33
CA GLY A 89 -6.03 2.02 -7.58
C GLY A 89 -7.16 1.50 -8.47
N ALA A 90 -7.49 0.20 -8.39
CA ALA A 90 -8.60 -0.39 -9.15
C ALA A 90 -9.92 0.39 -9.02
N ARG A 91 -10.09 1.15 -7.92
CA ARG A 91 -11.22 2.08 -7.69
C ARG A 91 -10.77 3.49 -7.32
N LEU A 92 -9.67 3.97 -7.90
CA LEU A 92 -9.08 5.30 -7.64
C LEU A 92 -10.11 6.42 -7.82
N TYR A 93 -10.87 6.40 -8.91
CA TYR A 93 -11.84 7.47 -9.19
C TYR A 93 -13.01 7.49 -8.20
N ASN A 94 -13.40 6.35 -7.63
CA ASN A 94 -14.39 6.32 -6.54
C ASN A 94 -13.87 7.03 -5.30
N ALA A 95 -12.58 6.85 -4.97
CA ALA A 95 -11.94 7.55 -3.86
C ALA A 95 -11.87 9.07 -4.12
N ALA A 96 -11.46 9.47 -5.34
CA ALA A 96 -11.38 10.88 -5.75
C ALA A 96 -12.74 11.59 -5.64
N VAL A 97 -13.81 10.97 -6.16
CA VAL A 97 -15.18 11.50 -6.07
C VAL A 97 -15.62 11.61 -4.60
N LYS A 98 -15.36 10.60 -3.77
CA LYS A 98 -15.76 10.62 -2.35
C LYS A 98 -15.02 11.68 -1.54
N LEU A 99 -13.77 11.97 -1.88
CA LEU A 99 -12.97 13.03 -1.24
C LEU A 99 -13.25 14.43 -1.82
N GLY A 100 -13.90 14.53 -2.98
CA GLY A 100 -14.12 15.79 -3.66
C GLY A 100 -12.83 16.42 -4.21
N VAL A 101 -11.88 15.59 -4.64
CA VAL A 101 -10.57 16.02 -5.14
C VAL A 101 -10.25 15.42 -6.50
N ASP A 102 -9.30 16.01 -7.23
CA ASP A 102 -8.76 15.40 -8.45
C ASP A 102 -8.00 14.11 -8.12
N ALA A 103 -8.00 13.13 -9.03
CA ALA A 103 -7.24 11.90 -8.86
C ALA A 103 -5.75 12.16 -8.62
N ARG A 104 -5.21 13.25 -9.16
CA ARG A 104 -3.83 13.73 -8.93
C ARG A 104 -3.54 14.00 -7.46
N GLU A 105 -4.52 14.50 -6.70
CA GLU A 105 -4.31 14.77 -5.27
C GLU A 105 -4.04 13.49 -4.48
N ILE A 106 -4.56 12.35 -4.95
CA ILE A 106 -4.26 11.02 -4.41
C ILE A 106 -2.95 10.49 -4.98
N THR A 107 -2.79 10.51 -6.32
CA THR A 107 -1.68 9.82 -7.00
C THR A 107 -0.34 10.50 -6.83
N GLN A 108 -0.28 11.80 -6.51
CA GLN A 108 0.97 12.53 -6.25
C GLN A 108 1.80 11.91 -5.11
N HIS A 109 1.15 11.15 -4.22
CA HIS A 109 1.82 10.46 -3.12
C HIS A 109 2.49 9.15 -3.54
N PHE A 110 2.26 8.62 -4.74
CA PHE A 110 2.72 7.27 -5.12
C PHE A 110 3.83 7.31 -6.17
N ASP A 111 4.73 6.33 -6.11
CA ASP A 111 5.75 6.13 -7.15
C ASP A 111 5.16 5.40 -8.37
N SER A 112 4.12 4.58 -8.18
CA SER A 112 3.36 3.95 -9.26
C SER A 112 1.91 3.70 -8.85
N VAL A 113 1.01 3.67 -9.85
CA VAL A 113 -0.44 3.50 -9.65
C VAL A 113 -0.99 2.56 -10.72
N SER A 114 -1.81 1.60 -10.31
CA SER A 114 -2.63 0.78 -11.20
C SER A 114 -4.05 1.31 -11.24
N VAL A 115 -4.70 1.32 -12.41
CA VAL A 115 -6.09 1.77 -12.62
C VAL A 115 -6.80 0.77 -13.53
N CYS A 116 -8.10 0.53 -13.29
CA CYS A 116 -8.95 -0.39 -14.06
C CYS A 116 -10.13 0.32 -14.73
#